data_AF-A0A845UKX5-F1
#
_entry.id   AF-A0A845UKX5-F1
#
_cell.length_a   1.000
_cell.length_b   1.000
_cell.length_c   1.000
_cell.angle_alpha   90.00
_cell.angle_beta   90.00
_cell.angle_gamma   90.00
#
_symmetry.space_group_name_H-M   'P 1'
#
loop_
_entity.id
_entity.type
_entity.pdbx_description
1 polymer ?
#
loop_
_entity_poly.entity_id
_entity_poly.type
_entity_poly.pdbx_seq_one_letter_code
_entity_poly.pdbx_strand_id
1 'polypeptide(L)' 'MVNGLLKMAGYRVEYVCEWGTYDRRYGDMEYYVNLPITPEMKIAPPWAEKRIVRKH' A
#
# COMPACT_ATOMS: atom_id res chain seq x y z
N MET A 1 6.27 13.88 4.43
CA MET A 1 5.46 15.10 4.25
C MET A 1 4.58 15.09 2.99
N VAL A 2 4.99 14.50 1.86
CA VAL A 2 4.20 14.47 0.59
C VAL A 2 2.83 13.79 0.70
N ASN A 3 2.70 12.71 1.48
CA ASN A 3 1.42 12.01 1.67
C ASN A 3 0.33 12.88 2.34
N GLY A 4 0.72 13.87 3.15
CA GLY A 4 -0.24 14.76 3.83
C GLY A 4 -0.92 15.74 2.87
N LEU A 5 -0.15 16.30 1.93
CA LEU A 5 -0.65 17.24 0.92
C LEU A 5 -1.55 16.54 -0.10
N LEU A 6 -1.20 15.32 -0.54
CA LEU A 6 -2.03 14.52 -1.44
C LEU A 6 -3.38 14.18 -0.79
N LYS A 7 -3.39 13.80 0.50
CA LYS A 7 -4.64 13.55 1.24
C LYS A 7 -5.54 14.79 1.31
N MET A 8 -4.97 15.98 1.53
CA MET A 8 -5.75 17.23 1.55
C MET A 8 -6.29 17.61 0.17
N ALA A 9 -5.55 17.30 -0.90
CA ALA A 9 -5.98 17.49 -2.28
C ALA A 9 -6.98 16.44 -2.79
N GLY A 10 -7.44 15.53 -1.90
CA GLY A 10 -8.38 14.47 -2.25
C GLY A 10 -7.74 13.32 -3.04
N TYR A 11 -6.45 13.05 -2.89
CA TYR A 11 -5.79 11.90 -3.49
C TYR A 11 -5.33 10.91 -2.41
N ARG A 12 -5.47 9.61 -2.66
CA ARG A 12 -4.88 8.55 -1.83
C ARG A 12 -3.97 7.65 -2.67
N VAL A 13 -2.94 7.14 -2.02
CA VAL A 13 -2.06 6.11 -2.59
C VAL A 13 -2.67 4.76 -2.26
N GLU A 14 -2.85 3.94 -3.27
CA GLU A 14 -3.29 2.56 -3.16
C GLU A 14 -2.21 1.64 -3.73
N TYR A 15 -2.11 0.45 -3.18
CA TYR A 15 -1.28 -0.62 -3.71
C TYR A 15 -2.20 -1.75 -4.17
N VAL A 16 -2.12 -2.09 -5.46
CA VAL A 16 -3.04 -3.04 -6.09
C VAL A 16 -2.27 -4.28 -6.51
N CYS A 17 -2.79 -5.46 -6.18
CA CYS A 17 -2.33 -6.75 -6.68
C CYS A 17 -3.53 -7.69 -6.91
N GLU A 18 -3.27 -8.93 -7.28
CA GLU A 18 -4.32 -9.94 -7.50
C GLU A 18 -5.18 -10.25 -6.26
N TRP A 19 -4.69 -9.94 -5.06
CA TRP A 19 -5.40 -10.17 -3.80
C TRP A 19 -6.31 -9.00 -3.38
N GLY A 20 -6.16 -7.84 -4.04
CA GLY A 20 -7.00 -6.68 -3.79
C GLY A 20 -6.21 -5.37 -3.69
N THR A 21 -6.79 -4.43 -2.97
CA THR A 21 -6.27 -3.06 -2.81
C THR A 21 -5.91 -2.78 -1.37
N TYR A 22 -4.72 -2.21 -1.16
CA TYR A 22 -4.12 -2.00 0.14
C TYR A 22 -3.65 -0.56 0.32
N ASP A 23 -3.72 -0.04 1.54
CA ASP A 23 -3.22 1.31 1.86
C ASP A 23 -1.70 1.36 2.11
N ARG A 24 -1.10 0.20 2.43
CA ARG A 24 0.33 0.06 2.73
C ARG A 24 0.91 -1.13 1.97
N ARG A 25 2.14 -0.99 1.47
CA ARG A 25 2.93 -2.07 0.88
C ARG A 25 3.99 -2.57 1.85
N TYR A 26 4.37 -3.82 1.67
CA TYR A 26 5.51 -4.47 2.30
C TYR A 26 6.75 -3.56 2.24
N GLY A 27 7.37 -3.31 3.39
CA GLY A 27 8.53 -2.44 3.54
C GLY A 27 9.62 -3.04 4.41
N ASP A 28 10.61 -2.22 4.76
CA ASP A 28 11.85 -2.68 5.41
C ASP A 28 11.62 -3.39 6.74
N MET A 29 10.63 -2.94 7.51
CA MET A 29 10.28 -3.57 8.79
C MET A 29 9.74 -5.00 8.60
N GLU A 30 8.86 -5.20 7.62
CA GLU A 30 8.29 -6.51 7.34
C GLU A 30 9.37 -7.47 6.79
N TYR A 31 10.32 -6.95 6.01
CA TYR A 31 11.51 -7.70 5.60
C TYR A 31 12.39 -8.08 6.80
N TYR A 32 12.64 -7.14 7.72
CA TYR A 32 13.51 -7.38 8.88
C TYR A 32 13.00 -8.49 9.80
N VAL A 33 11.68 -8.60 9.95
CA VAL A 33 11.06 -9.64 10.80
C VAL A 33 10.73 -10.94 10.05
N ASN A 34 11.12 -11.06 8.76
CA ASN A 34 10.77 -12.18 7.90
C ASN A 34 9.27 -12.53 7.93
N LEU A 35 8.42 -11.51 7.83
CA LEU A 35 6.98 -11.73 7.87
C LEU A 35 6.55 -12.59 6.66
N PRO A 36 5.79 -13.69 6.85
CA PRO A 36 5.34 -14.48 5.72
C PRO A 36 4.37 -13.68 4.87
N ILE A 37 4.47 -13.82 3.54
CA ILE A 37 3.60 -13.15 2.58
C ILE A 37 2.42 -14.06 2.26
N THR A 38 1.21 -13.69 2.66
CA THR A 38 -0.02 -14.46 2.41
C THR A 38 -1.16 -13.57 1.90
N PRO A 39 -2.18 -14.12 1.22
CA PRO A 39 -3.31 -13.35 0.72
C PRO A 39 -4.16 -12.67 1.82
N GLU A 40 -4.14 -13.21 3.04
CA GLU A 40 -4.94 -12.71 4.17
C GLU A 40 -4.31 -11.50 4.89
N MET A 41 -3.12 -11.08 4.46
CA MET A 41 -2.42 -9.95 5.06
C MET A 41 -3.17 -8.63 4.85
N LYS A 42 -3.00 -7.69 5.78
CA LYS A 42 -3.49 -6.30 5.63
C LYS A 42 -2.52 -5.39 4.87
N ILE A 43 -1.38 -5.93 4.43
CA ILE A 43 -0.29 -5.20 3.78
C ILE A 43 -0.13 -5.79 2.39
N ALA A 44 -0.04 -4.92 1.38
CA ALA A 44 0.18 -5.34 0.00
C ALA A 44 1.54 -6.05 -0.12
N PRO A 45 1.64 -7.13 -0.91
CA PRO A 45 2.91 -7.77 -1.18
C PRO A 45 3.90 -6.83 -1.89
N PRO A 46 5.21 -7.16 -1.90
CA PRO A 46 6.23 -6.26 -2.47
C PRO A 46 6.05 -5.99 -3.96
N TRP A 47 5.38 -6.89 -4.71
CA TRP A 47 5.07 -6.73 -6.14
C TRP A 47 3.82 -5.89 -6.41
N ALA A 48 3.09 -5.42 -5.39
CA ALA A 48 1.90 -4.62 -5.60
C ALA A 48 2.22 -3.29 -6.31
N GLU A 49 1.41 -2.95 -7.30
CA GLU A 49 1.53 -1.74 -8.11
C GLU A 49 1.01 -0.52 -7.34
N LYS A 50 1.79 0.56 -7.33
CA LYS A 50 1.39 1.81 -6.67
C LYS A 50 0.49 2.63 -7.59
N ARG A 51 -0.73 2.92 -7.15
CA ARG A 51 -1.69 3.81 -7.83
C ARG A 51 -2.02 5.02 -6.99
N ILE A 52 -2.25 6.15 -7.64
CA ILE A 52 -2.74 7.37 -6.99
C ILE A 52 -4.16 7.59 -7.48
N VAL A 53 -5.13 7.47 -6.58
CA VAL A 53 -6.55 7.61 -6.91
C VAL A 53 -7.13 8.88 -6.27
N ARG A 54 -8.07 9.52 -6.95
CA ARG A 54 -8.79 10.69 -6.44
C ARG A 54 -10.00 10.21 -5.61
N LYS A 55 -10.05 10.59 -4.34
CA LYS A 55 -11.24 10.49 -3.49
C LYS A 55 -12.30 11.43 -4.08
N HIS A 56 -13.41 10.85 -4.54
CA HIS A 56 -14.61 11.58 -4.91
C HIS A 56 -15.20 12.34 -3.72
#